data_AF-A0A943NIR6-F1
#
_entry.id   AF-A0A943NIR6-F1
#
_cell.length_a   1.000
_cell.length_b   1.000
_cell.length_c   1.000
_cell.angle_alpha   90.00
_cell.angle_beta   90.00
_cell.angle_gamma   90.00
#
_symmetry.space_group_name_H-M   'P 1'
#
loop_
_entity.id
_entity.type
_entity.pdbx_description
1 polymer ?
#
loop_
_entity_poly.entity_id
_entity_poly.type
_entity_poly.pdbx_seq_one_letter_code
_entity_poly.pdbx_strand_id
1 'polypeptide(L)' 'MTAQHKRRIAAVKTADAINAIEGAPVSRYAQALSQSWARGEISGAQMKAALLVSHAKLAAQVRKHG' A
#
# COMPACT_ATOMS: atom_id res chain seq x y z
N MET A 1 12.21 0.67 18.46
CA MET A 1 11.21 -0.03 17.61
C MET A 1 10.46 -1.07 18.43
N THR A 2 9.13 -1.09 18.39
CA THR A 2 8.31 -2.12 19.07
C THR A 2 8.37 -3.46 18.32
N ALA A 3 8.06 -4.57 19.00
CA ALA A 3 7.95 -5.89 18.35
C ALA A 3 6.88 -5.92 17.24
N GLN A 4 5.83 -5.11 17.35
CA GLN A 4 4.82 -4.98 16.31
C GLN A 4 5.37 -4.24 15.08
N HIS A 5 6.12 -3.16 15.27
CA HIS A 5 6.74 -2.41 14.18
C HIS A 5 7.71 -3.30 13.35
N LYS A 6 8.56 -4.10 14.02
CA LYS A 6 9.46 -5.05 13.34
C LYS A 6 8.69 -6.06 12.47
N ARG A 7 7.59 -6.61 13.00
CA ARG A 7 6.71 -7.54 12.26
C ARG A 7 6.09 -6.89 11.04
N ARG A 8 5.64 -5.63 11.14
CA ARG A 8 5.07 -4.91 10.00
C ARG A 8 6.10 -4.61 8.91
N ILE A 9 7.32 -4.22 9.29
CA ILE A 9 8.41 -4.02 8.32
C ILE A 9 8.74 -5.32 7.58
N ALA A 10 8.81 -6.45 8.28
CA ALA A 10 9.02 -7.75 7.66
C ALA A 10 7.89 -8.09 6.67
N ALA A 11 6.64 -7.86 7.06
CA ALA A 11 5.48 -8.09 6.18
C ALA A 11 5.53 -7.24 4.90
N VAL A 12 5.92 -5.96 5.00
CA VAL A 12 6.09 -5.09 3.81
C VAL A 12 7.17 -5.63 2.88
N LYS A 13 8.34 -6.01 3.43
CA LYS A 13 9.43 -6.60 2.63
C LYS A 13 9.01 -7.89 1.93
N THR A 14 8.28 -8.76 2.62
CA THR A 14 7.76 -10.00 2.02
C THR A 14 6.77 -9.69 0.89
N ALA A 15 5.86 -8.74 1.10
CA ALA A 15 4.92 -8.32 0.06
C ALA A 15 5.65 -7.74 -1.16
N ASP A 16 6.65 -6.90 -0.96
CA ASP A 16 7.46 -6.32 -2.04
C ASP A 16 8.23 -7.40 -2.82
N ALA A 17 8.79 -8.39 -2.12
CA ALA A 17 9.47 -9.52 -2.75
C ALA A 17 8.50 -10.38 -3.59
N ILE A 18 7.29 -10.66 -3.07
CA ILE A 18 6.26 -11.39 -3.83
C ILE A 18 5.84 -10.59 -5.07
N ASN A 19 5.58 -9.29 -4.92
CA ASN A 19 5.22 -8.43 -6.06
C ASN A 19 6.33 -8.38 -7.13
N ALA A 20 7.60 -8.40 -6.72
CA ALA A 20 8.73 -8.44 -7.64
C ALA A 20 8.82 -9.78 -8.40
N ILE A 21 8.51 -10.91 -7.74
CA ILE A 21 8.46 -12.24 -8.38
C ILE A 21 7.35 -12.30 -9.41
N GLU A 22 6.16 -11.79 -9.07
CA GLU A 22 4.98 -11.81 -9.95
C GLU A 22 5.00 -10.70 -11.02
N GLY A 23 6.01 -9.84 -11.02
CA GLY A 23 6.08 -8.70 -11.94
C GLY A 23 4.94 -7.69 -11.74
N ALA A 24 4.35 -7.62 -10.53
CA ALA A 24 3.24 -6.74 -10.20
C ALA A 24 3.75 -5.38 -9.69
N PRO A 25 3.73 -4.30 -10.50
CA PRO A 25 4.26 -3.02 -10.08
C PRO A 25 3.38 -2.40 -8.99
N VAL A 26 3.98 -2.12 -7.84
CA VAL A 26 3.32 -1.39 -6.74
C VAL A 26 3.46 0.11 -6.99
N SER A 27 2.34 0.83 -7.00
CA SER A 27 2.36 2.29 -7.16
C SER A 27 3.13 2.97 -6.02
N ARG A 28 3.79 4.11 -6.32
CA ARG A 28 4.50 4.91 -5.29
C ARG A 28 3.60 5.30 -4.12
N TYR A 29 2.31 5.54 -4.40
CA TYR A 29 1.33 5.86 -3.37
C TYR A 29 1.08 4.68 -2.42
N ALA A 30 0.92 3.47 -2.96
CA ALA A 30 0.75 2.26 -2.15
C ALA A 30 2.02 1.96 -1.33
N GLN A 31 3.22 2.17 -1.89
CA GLN A 31 4.48 2.01 -1.15
C GLN A 31 4.57 2.98 0.04
N ALA A 32 4.20 4.25 -0.16
CA ALA A 32 4.17 5.24 0.92
C ALA A 32 3.20 4.84 2.05
N LEU A 33 2.01 4.34 1.70
CA LEU A 33 1.03 3.84 2.68
C LEU A 33 1.55 2.61 3.44
N SER A 34 2.20 1.65 2.76
CA SER A 34 2.82 0.48 3.40
C SER A 34 3.86 0.90 4.44
N GLN A 35 4.68 1.91 4.13
CA GLN A 35 5.67 2.45 5.07
C GLN A 35 5.02 3.14 6.26
N SER A 36 3.99 3.98 6.05
CA SER A 36 3.24 4.62 7.13
C SER A 36 2.55 3.61 8.06
N TRP A 37 1.98 2.55 7.49
CA TRP A 37 1.40 1.46 8.28
C TRP A 37 2.47 0.70 9.08
N ALA A 38 3.62 0.42 8.46
CA ALA A 38 4.72 -0.24 9.13
C ALA A 38 5.29 0.60 10.27
N ARG A 39 5.31 1.93 10.10
CA ARG A 39 5.64 2.87 11.17
C ARG A 39 4.60 2.97 12.27
N GLY A 40 3.36 2.61 11.98
CA GLY A 40 2.23 2.69 12.91
C GLY A 40 1.52 4.04 12.90
N GLU A 41 1.81 4.88 11.91
CA GLU A 41 1.15 6.17 11.69
C GLU A 41 -0.31 5.99 11.25
N ILE A 42 -0.59 4.89 10.55
CA ILE A 42 -1.93 4.51 10.11
C ILE A 42 -2.25 3.06 10.48
N SER A 43 -3.52 2.79 10.75
CA SER A 43 -4.04 1.43 10.88
C SER A 43 -4.19 0.76 9.51
N GLY A 44 -4.32 -0.58 9.52
CA GLY A 44 -4.60 -1.32 8.28
C GLY A 44 -5.93 -0.92 7.64
N ALA A 45 -6.93 -0.56 8.45
CA ALA A 45 -8.21 -0.06 7.97
C ALA A 45 -8.08 1.28 7.24
N GLN A 46 -7.31 2.22 7.81
CA GLN A 46 -7.01 3.50 7.16
C GLN A 46 -6.23 3.32 5.86
N MET A 47 -5.25 2.42 5.84
CA MET A 47 -4.51 2.07 4.61
C MET A 47 -5.45 1.55 3.52
N LYS A 48 -6.34 0.59 3.86
CA LYS A 48 -7.32 0.04 2.92
C LYS A 48 -8.26 1.12 2.38
N ALA A 49 -8.77 1.99 3.25
CA ALA A 49 -9.65 3.09 2.84
C ALA A 49 -8.94 4.06 1.87
N ALA A 50 -7.69 4.44 2.17
CA ALA A 50 -6.91 5.32 1.31
C ALA A 50 -6.67 4.72 -0.09
N LEU A 51 -6.37 3.41 -0.16
CA LEU A 51 -6.22 2.71 -1.43
C LEU A 51 -7.53 2.67 -2.23
N LEU A 52 -8.65 2.36 -1.59
CA LEU A 52 -9.97 2.34 -2.26
C LEU A 52 -10.33 3.72 -2.85
N VAL A 53 -10.09 4.80 -2.11
CA VAL A 53 -10.32 6.17 -2.59
C VAL A 53 -9.42 6.50 -3.79
N SER A 54 -8.15 6.09 -3.75
CA SER A 54 -7.22 6.27 -4.86
C SER A 54 -7.70 5.54 -6.12
N HIS A 55 -8.10 4.27 -5.99
CA HIS A 55 -8.66 3.50 -7.10
C HIS A 55 -9.95 4.12 -7.67
N ALA A 56 -10.86 4.59 -6.81
CA ALA A 56 -12.09 5.23 -7.24
C ALA A 56 -11.83 6.50 -8.08
N LYS A 57 -10.83 7.30 -7.69
CA LYS A 57 -10.41 8.50 -8.44
C LYS A 57 -9.82 8.13 -9.80
N LEU A 58 -8.92 7.14 -9.84
CA LEU A 58 -8.33 6.65 -11.09
C LEU A 58 -9.40 6.12 -12.04
N ALA A 59 -10.33 5.30 -11.54
CA ALA A 59 -11.44 4.77 -12.33
C ALA A 59 -12.34 5.90 -12.88
N ALA A 60 -12.60 6.94 -12.09
CA ALA A 60 -13.35 8.11 -12.56
C ALA A 60 -12.61 8.88 -13.64
N GLN A 61 -11.29 9.00 -13.55
CA GLN A 61 -10.47 9.67 -14.57
C GLN A 61 -10.48 8.89 -15.89
N VAL A 62 -10.33 7.56 -15.84
CA VAL A 62 -10.38 6.71 -17.04
C VAL A 62 -11.73 6.83 -17.75
N ARG A 63 -12.85 6.80 -17.02
CA ARG A 63 -14.19 6.96 -17.61
C ARG A 63 -14.45 8.31 -18.29
N LYS A 64 -13.72 9.37 -17.91
CA LYS A 64 -13.87 10.70 -18.51
C LYS A 64 -13.05 10.89 -19.78
N HIS A 65 -12.05 10.03 -20.02
CA HIS A 65 -11.09 10.17 -21.11
C HIS A 65 -11.06 8.97 -22.08
N GLY A 66 -11.91 7.96 -21.86
CA GLY A 66 -12.14 6.83 -22.77
C GLY A 66 -13.49 6.96 -23.43
#